data_AF-N9TW08-F1
#
_entry.id   AF-N9TW08-F1
#
_cell.length_a   1.000
_cell.length_b   1.000
_cell.length_c   1.000
_cell.angle_alpha   90.00
_cell.angle_beta   90.00
_cell.angle_gamma   90.00
#
_symmetry.space_group_name_H-M   'P 1'
#
loop_
_entity.id
_entity.type
_entity.pdbx_description
1 polymer ?
#
loop_
_entity_poly.entity_id
_entity_poly.type
_entity_poly.pdbx_seq_one_letter_code
_entity_poly.pdbx_strand_id
1 'polypeptide(L)'
;MLQKKKKKEKETKKKSKDITDDDLEIETYDDEEIDLSKEDHISTSNLRNKLTETNDIVKWYMRWIGKYGKLLTKEEEEKLAYEMEKGGFRGKRARDKLIKRNLRLVINNAKKYKNRGLSFIDLISEGNSGIVKAVQKYNVSKGFKFSTYATWWIRQAITRAVADQARTIRVPVHMVETINKITKIERELHQEYGTEPSDEEIAAKFGQGYTAEKVRYIRKINIDPISLDKQIGKENDSSFSDFVKDESVVNPIDYASQEELGEMLNEVLTQSLDKDEYALICKRYGVGVDENGEKYQITPLEDLAKERGVSKERIRQIENKILRKLKNSTRKGKNLKDFYK
;
A
#
# COMPACT_ATOMS: atom_id res chain seq x y z
N MET A 1 -2.24 23.52 -71.62
CA MET A 1 -2.63 22.11 -71.41
C MET A 1 -2.09 21.67 -70.05
N LEU A 2 -2.89 21.85 -69.01
CA LEU A 2 -3.72 20.82 -68.38
C LEU A 2 -2.93 19.93 -67.39
N GLN A 3 -3.15 20.23 -66.10
CA GLN A 3 -3.26 19.28 -64.97
C GLN A 3 -1.99 18.45 -64.63
N LYS A 4 -1.37 18.46 -63.44
CA LYS A 4 -1.82 18.59 -62.05
C LYS A 4 -0.59 18.90 -61.18
N LYS A 5 -0.54 20.11 -60.60
CA LYS A 5 0.18 20.37 -59.36
C LYS A 5 -0.86 20.36 -58.23
N LYS A 6 -0.59 19.58 -57.18
CA LYS A 6 -1.03 19.72 -55.77
C LYS A 6 -1.66 18.45 -55.18
N LYS A 7 -1.07 18.09 -54.04
CA LYS A 7 -1.62 17.34 -52.90
C LYS A 7 -1.80 15.83 -53.09
N LYS A 8 -0.86 15.07 -52.51
CA LYS A 8 -1.13 13.91 -51.64
C LYS A 8 0.17 13.46 -50.93
N GLU A 9 0.75 14.33 -50.12
CA GLU A 9 1.43 13.87 -48.91
C GLU A 9 0.34 13.40 -47.94
N LYS A 10 0.09 12.10 -47.91
CA LYS A 10 -0.68 11.46 -46.85
C LYS A 10 0.32 11.03 -45.78
N GLU A 11 0.64 11.96 -44.88
CA GLU A 11 1.13 11.62 -43.55
C GLU A 11 0.15 10.61 -42.92
N THR A 12 0.63 9.39 -42.75
CA THR A 12 -0.01 8.40 -41.89
C THR A 12 0.26 8.79 -40.45
N LYS A 13 -0.44 9.82 -39.96
CA LYS A 13 -0.56 10.08 -38.52
C LYS A 13 -1.31 8.91 -37.88
N LYS A 14 -0.55 7.88 -37.47
CA LYS A 14 -0.94 6.96 -36.40
C LYS A 14 -1.22 7.83 -35.17
N LYS A 15 -2.49 8.16 -34.93
CA LYS A 15 -2.93 8.61 -33.60
C LYS A 15 -2.78 7.41 -32.66
N SER A 16 -1.62 7.29 -32.02
CA SER A 16 -1.54 6.62 -30.72
C SER A 16 -2.42 7.46 -29.78
N LYS A 17 -3.63 6.97 -29.50
CA LYS A 17 -4.36 7.43 -28.33
C LYS A 17 -3.62 6.82 -27.15
N ASP A 18 -2.66 7.55 -26.61
CA ASP A 18 -2.19 7.32 -25.25
C ASP A 18 -3.38 7.64 -24.35
N ILE A 19 -4.03 6.59 -23.88
CA ILE A 19 -5.09 6.71 -22.88
C ILE A 19 -4.34 6.83 -21.56
N THR A 20 -4.09 8.06 -21.13
CA THR A 20 -3.67 8.35 -19.76
C THR A 20 -4.80 7.97 -18.81
N ASP A 21 -4.47 7.66 -17.56
CA ASP A 21 -5.40 7.26 -16.48
C ASP A 21 -6.47 8.34 -16.13
N ASP A 22 -6.57 9.41 -16.91
CA ASP A 22 -7.09 10.71 -16.53
C ASP A 22 -8.52 11.03 -16.99
N ASP A 23 -9.14 10.20 -17.82
CA ASP A 23 -10.43 10.57 -18.45
C ASP A 23 -11.70 10.14 -17.68
N LEU A 24 -11.61 9.50 -16.51
CA LEU A 24 -12.82 9.03 -15.80
C LEU A 24 -12.73 9.20 -14.28
N GLU A 25 -12.95 10.45 -13.85
CA GLU A 25 -13.22 10.85 -12.47
C GLU A 25 -14.60 10.39 -11.98
N ILE A 26 -14.74 10.29 -10.66
CA ILE A 26 -15.90 9.75 -9.94
C ILE A 26 -16.89 10.86 -9.48
N GLU A 27 -16.64 12.14 -9.79
CA GLU A 27 -17.48 13.26 -9.31
C GLU A 27 -17.82 14.33 -10.35
N THR A 28 -17.88 13.99 -11.64
CA THR A 28 -18.65 14.75 -12.63
C THR A 28 -19.80 13.88 -13.12
N TYR A 29 -20.91 13.93 -12.37
CA TYR A 29 -22.21 13.52 -12.89
C TYR A 29 -22.71 14.65 -13.79
N ASP A 30 -22.49 14.53 -15.09
CA ASP A 30 -23.43 15.05 -16.09
C ASP A 30 -24.38 13.90 -16.42
N ASP A 31 -25.67 14.07 -16.15
CA ASP A 31 -26.72 13.09 -16.42
C ASP A 31 -27.05 12.96 -17.93
N GLU A 32 -26.32 13.68 -18.80
CA GLU A 32 -26.55 13.76 -20.24
C GLU A 32 -25.42 13.16 -21.08
N GLU A 33 -25.11 11.87 -20.96
CA GLU A 33 -24.48 11.16 -22.09
C GLU A 33 -24.61 9.62 -22.01
N ILE A 34 -25.83 9.13 -21.86
CA ILE A 34 -26.15 7.74 -22.22
C ILE A 34 -27.11 7.75 -23.42
N ASP A 35 -26.55 7.95 -24.61
CA ASP A 35 -27.26 7.65 -25.85
C ASP A 35 -27.35 6.12 -26.03
N LEU A 36 -28.44 5.55 -25.52
CA LEU A 36 -28.79 4.13 -25.67
C LEU A 36 -29.27 3.77 -27.09
N SER A 37 -29.30 4.70 -28.04
CA SER A 37 -29.82 4.47 -29.40
C SER A 37 -28.79 3.89 -30.38
N LYS A 38 -27.50 3.80 -30.01
CA LYS A 38 -26.47 3.18 -30.87
C LYS A 38 -26.43 1.67 -30.70
N GLU A 39 -27.17 0.97 -31.56
CA GLU A 39 -26.97 -0.47 -31.79
C GLU A 39 -25.64 -0.70 -32.54
N ASP A 40 -24.55 -0.90 -31.80
CA ASP A 40 -23.31 -1.41 -32.39
C ASP A 40 -23.50 -2.89 -32.77
N HIS A 41 -23.82 -3.15 -34.03
CA HIS A 41 -23.76 -4.48 -34.63
C HIS A 41 -22.31 -4.99 -34.66
N ILE A 42 -21.91 -5.74 -33.64
CA ILE A 42 -20.60 -6.39 -33.62
C ILE A 42 -20.63 -7.60 -34.58
N SER A 43 -20.01 -7.43 -35.75
CA SER A 43 -19.75 -8.52 -36.70
C SER A 43 -18.85 -9.60 -36.08
N THR A 44 -19.24 -10.86 -36.24
CA THR A 44 -18.63 -12.06 -35.64
C THR A 44 -17.32 -12.51 -36.29
N SER A 45 -16.79 -11.79 -37.29
CA SER A 45 -15.72 -12.31 -38.17
C SER A 45 -14.28 -11.99 -37.75
N ASN A 46 -14.04 -11.16 -36.72
CA ASN A 46 -12.68 -10.71 -36.37
C ASN A 46 -12.14 -11.31 -35.05
N LEU A 47 -12.26 -12.63 -34.89
CA LEU A 47 -11.64 -13.40 -33.80
C LEU A 47 -10.59 -14.37 -34.35
N ARG A 48 -9.54 -13.85 -35.02
CA ARG A 48 -8.39 -14.68 -35.43
C ARG A 48 -7.19 -14.47 -34.52
N ASN A 49 -6.75 -15.60 -33.96
CA ASN A 49 -5.72 -15.81 -32.95
C ASN A 49 -4.40 -15.06 -33.16
N LYS A 50 -3.94 -14.43 -32.08
CA LYS A 50 -2.52 -14.39 -31.70
C LYS A 50 -2.45 -14.64 -30.19
N LEU A 51 -1.86 -15.77 -29.80
CA LEU A 51 -1.77 -16.25 -28.42
C LEU A 51 -0.67 -15.46 -27.69
N THR A 52 -1.05 -14.81 -26.61
CA THR A 52 -0.18 -14.43 -25.50
C THR A 52 -0.90 -14.83 -24.22
N GLU A 53 -0.19 -15.52 -23.33
CA GLU A 53 -0.74 -16.38 -22.25
C GLU A 53 -1.58 -15.64 -21.20
N THR A 54 -1.47 -14.30 -21.09
CA THR A 54 -2.29 -13.49 -20.19
C THR A 54 -3.66 -13.09 -20.76
N ASN A 55 -3.82 -13.10 -22.10
CA ASN A 55 -5.11 -12.85 -22.74
C ASN A 55 -6.03 -14.07 -22.68
N ASP A 56 -5.52 -15.25 -22.33
CA ASP A 56 -6.29 -16.49 -22.40
C ASP A 56 -7.30 -16.64 -21.28
N ILE A 57 -6.98 -16.24 -20.04
CA ILE A 57 -7.92 -16.33 -18.91
C ILE A 57 -9.12 -15.41 -19.14
N VAL A 58 -8.87 -14.17 -19.55
CA VAL A 58 -9.93 -13.18 -19.80
C VAL A 58 -10.79 -13.60 -21.00
N LYS A 59 -10.17 -14.04 -22.11
CA LYS A 59 -10.90 -14.56 -23.28
C LYS A 59 -11.71 -15.81 -22.94
N TRP A 60 -11.14 -16.73 -22.17
CA TRP A 60 -11.83 -17.92 -21.68
C TRP A 60 -13.05 -17.53 -20.84
N TYR A 61 -12.89 -16.60 -19.90
CA TYR A 61 -13.98 -16.10 -19.07
C TYR A 61 -15.07 -15.43 -19.91
N MET A 62 -14.70 -14.57 -20.87
CA MET A 62 -15.64 -13.94 -21.80
C MET A 62 -16.42 -14.97 -22.62
N ARG A 63 -15.75 -16.02 -23.13
CA ARG A 63 -16.40 -17.12 -23.84
C ARG A 63 -17.33 -17.91 -22.93
N TRP A 64 -16.91 -18.16 -21.69
CA TRP A 64 -17.70 -18.88 -20.69
C TRP A 64 -18.98 -18.13 -20.34
N ILE A 65 -18.92 -16.82 -20.06
CA ILE A 65 -20.13 -16.04 -19.78
C ILE A 65 -21.01 -15.86 -21.03
N GLY A 66 -20.42 -15.89 -22.22
CA GLY A 66 -21.14 -15.84 -23.49
C GLY A 66 -22.10 -17.03 -23.68
N LYS A 67 -21.81 -18.18 -23.06
CA LYS A 67 -22.68 -19.37 -23.09
C LYS A 67 -24.01 -19.17 -22.36
N TYR A 68 -24.09 -18.20 -21.44
CA TYR A 68 -25.31 -18.00 -20.66
C TYR A 68 -26.46 -17.43 -21.48
N GLY A 69 -26.27 -17.02 -22.73
CA GLY A 69 -27.35 -16.71 -23.69
C GLY A 69 -27.67 -15.22 -23.83
N LYS A 70 -28.83 -14.93 -24.43
CA LYS A 70 -29.34 -13.56 -24.68
C LYS A 70 -29.55 -12.76 -23.38
N LEU A 71 -29.53 -11.44 -23.49
CA LEU A 71 -29.91 -10.54 -22.39
C LEU A 71 -31.38 -10.77 -22.03
N LEU A 72 -31.73 -10.57 -20.76
CA LEU A 72 -33.10 -10.69 -20.28
C LEU A 72 -33.93 -9.51 -20.77
N THR A 73 -35.21 -9.75 -21.05
CA THR A 73 -36.19 -8.68 -21.23
C THR A 73 -36.70 -8.19 -19.87
N LYS A 74 -37.33 -7.00 -19.83
CA LYS A 74 -37.90 -6.45 -18.60
C LYS A 74 -38.89 -7.43 -17.94
N GLU A 75 -39.79 -8.01 -18.72
CA GLU A 75 -40.76 -8.99 -18.24
C GLU A 75 -40.10 -10.26 -17.66
N GLU A 76 -38.98 -10.69 -18.23
CA GLU A 76 -38.22 -11.82 -17.70
C GLU A 76 -37.52 -11.48 -16.39
N GLU A 77 -36.98 -10.26 -16.24
CA GLU A 77 -36.42 -9.77 -14.98
C GLU A 77 -37.48 -9.75 -13.88
N GLU A 78 -38.69 -9.26 -14.19
CA GLU A 78 -39.82 -9.22 -13.26
C GLU A 78 -40.25 -10.62 -12.81
N LYS A 79 -40.38 -11.56 -13.76
CA LYS A 79 -40.68 -12.97 -13.45
C LYS A 79 -39.63 -13.60 -12.54
N LEU A 80 -38.34 -13.37 -12.82
CA LEU A 80 -37.26 -13.92 -12.01
C LEU A 80 -37.22 -13.33 -10.61
N ALA A 81 -37.48 -12.03 -10.45
CA ALA A 81 -37.53 -11.40 -9.13
C ALA A 81 -38.70 -11.94 -8.29
N TYR A 82 -39.86 -12.15 -8.90
CA TYR A 82 -41.00 -12.76 -8.21
C TYR A 82 -40.70 -14.21 -7.79
N GLU A 83 -40.02 -14.99 -8.65
CA GLU A 83 -39.55 -16.33 -8.26
C GLU A 83 -38.49 -16.28 -7.15
N MET A 84 -37.65 -15.25 -7.10
CA MET A 84 -36.65 -15.05 -6.04
C MET A 84 -37.30 -14.77 -4.68
N GLU A 85 -38.36 -13.95 -4.64
CA GLU A 85 -39.10 -13.63 -3.41
C GLU A 85 -39.80 -14.86 -2.82
N LYS A 86 -40.30 -15.78 -3.66
CA LYS A 86 -40.90 -17.05 -3.23
C LYS A 86 -39.92 -18.00 -2.53
N GLY A 87 -38.61 -17.78 -2.69
CA GLY A 87 -37.58 -18.59 -2.03
C GLY A 87 -37.49 -20.05 -2.53
N GLY A 88 -36.87 -20.90 -1.72
CA GLY A 88 -36.67 -22.32 -2.03
C GLY A 88 -35.72 -22.61 -3.21
N PHE A 89 -35.81 -23.82 -3.75
CA PHE A 89 -34.97 -24.25 -4.89
C PHE A 89 -35.21 -23.42 -6.15
N ARG A 90 -36.47 -23.05 -6.40
CA ARG A 90 -36.85 -22.20 -7.55
C ARG A 90 -36.28 -20.79 -7.42
N GLY A 91 -36.40 -20.16 -6.24
CA GLY A 91 -35.83 -18.84 -6.01
C GLY A 91 -34.30 -18.81 -6.10
N LYS A 92 -33.61 -19.85 -5.63
CA LYS A 92 -32.16 -19.98 -5.81
C LYS A 92 -31.79 -20.07 -7.29
N ARG A 93 -32.52 -20.88 -8.08
CA ARG A 93 -32.30 -21.00 -9.53
C ARG A 93 -32.58 -19.70 -10.27
N ALA A 94 -33.62 -18.96 -9.87
CA ALA A 94 -33.96 -17.65 -10.44
C ALA A 94 -32.85 -16.62 -10.16
N ARG A 95 -32.34 -16.59 -8.92
CA ARG A 95 -31.19 -15.76 -8.51
C ARG A 95 -29.96 -16.06 -9.36
N ASP A 96 -29.58 -17.33 -9.47
CA ASP A 96 -28.41 -17.75 -10.25
C ASP A 96 -28.56 -17.38 -11.73
N LYS A 97 -29.78 -17.51 -12.27
CA LYS A 97 -30.08 -17.13 -13.66
C LYS A 97 -29.94 -15.62 -13.87
N LEU A 98 -30.46 -14.81 -12.93
CA LEU A 98 -30.35 -13.34 -13.00
C LEU A 98 -28.90 -12.89 -12.92
N ILE A 99 -28.08 -13.50 -12.05
CA ILE A 99 -26.64 -13.22 -11.95
C ILE A 99 -25.93 -13.59 -13.25
N LYS A 100 -26.06 -14.84 -13.71
CA LYS A 100 -25.32 -15.37 -14.88
C LYS A 100 -25.58 -14.59 -16.16
N ARG A 101 -26.82 -14.13 -16.37
CA ARG A 101 -27.21 -13.34 -17.55
C ARG A 101 -26.65 -11.91 -17.53
N ASN A 102 -26.36 -11.37 -16.36
CA ASN A 102 -25.87 -10.01 -16.18
C ASN A 102 -24.35 -9.89 -15.99
N LEU A 103 -23.58 -10.99 -16.02
CA LEU A 103 -22.11 -10.95 -15.87
C LEU A 103 -21.41 -10.08 -16.95
N ARG A 104 -22.02 -9.90 -18.12
CA ARG A 104 -21.48 -9.02 -19.19
C ARG A 104 -21.48 -7.55 -18.77
N LEU A 105 -22.43 -7.14 -17.93
CA LEU A 105 -22.51 -5.79 -17.37
C LEU A 105 -21.31 -5.48 -16.47
N VAL A 106 -20.82 -6.47 -15.70
CA VAL A 106 -19.62 -6.32 -14.86
C VAL A 106 -18.41 -6.03 -15.71
N ILE A 107 -18.20 -6.79 -16.78
CA ILE A 107 -17.06 -6.56 -17.68
C ILE A 107 -17.10 -5.13 -18.23
N ASN A 108 -18.27 -4.65 -18.64
CA ASN A 108 -18.37 -3.31 -19.21
C ASN A 108 -18.03 -2.21 -18.19
N ASN A 109 -18.46 -2.38 -16.93
CA ASN A 109 -18.12 -1.47 -15.84
C ASN A 109 -16.64 -1.57 -15.43
N ALA A 110 -16.09 -2.79 -15.34
CA ALA A 110 -14.71 -3.03 -14.93
C ALA A 110 -13.67 -2.47 -15.92
N LYS A 111 -14.01 -2.37 -17.21
CA LYS A 111 -13.11 -1.79 -18.23
C LYS A 111 -12.63 -0.37 -17.88
N LYS A 112 -13.45 0.42 -17.19
CA LYS A 112 -13.15 1.79 -16.78
C LYS A 112 -12.09 1.88 -15.68
N TYR A 113 -11.83 0.78 -14.96
CA TYR A 113 -10.92 0.71 -13.82
C TYR A 113 -9.64 -0.05 -14.12
N LYS A 114 -9.36 -0.35 -15.40
CA LYS A 114 -8.09 -0.96 -15.81
C LYS A 114 -6.93 -0.05 -15.43
N ASN A 115 -5.77 -0.65 -15.20
CA ASN A 115 -4.51 0.01 -14.85
C ASN A 115 -4.48 0.73 -13.50
N ARG A 116 -5.54 0.65 -12.67
CA ARG A 116 -5.58 1.21 -11.31
C ARG A 116 -4.95 0.30 -10.25
N GLY A 117 -3.85 -0.37 -10.58
CA GLY A 117 -3.09 -1.25 -9.67
C GLY A 117 -3.63 -2.67 -9.47
N LEU A 118 -4.87 -2.98 -9.88
CA LEU A 118 -5.42 -4.34 -9.85
C LEU A 118 -5.48 -4.99 -11.24
N SER A 119 -5.32 -6.31 -11.29
CA SER A 119 -5.49 -7.07 -12.52
C SER A 119 -6.93 -7.00 -13.02
N PHE A 120 -7.12 -7.05 -14.34
CA PHE A 120 -8.46 -6.98 -14.91
C PHE A 120 -9.36 -8.14 -14.48
N ILE A 121 -8.80 -9.32 -14.23
CA ILE A 121 -9.58 -10.46 -13.72
C ILE A 121 -10.04 -10.22 -12.28
N ASP A 122 -9.21 -9.57 -11.46
CA ASP A 122 -9.52 -9.26 -10.07
C ASP A 122 -10.64 -8.22 -10.00
N LEU A 123 -10.56 -7.17 -10.83
CA LEU A 123 -11.64 -6.18 -10.98
C LEU A 123 -12.97 -6.83 -11.41
N ILE A 124 -12.92 -7.79 -12.33
CA ILE A 124 -14.12 -8.55 -12.74
C ILE A 124 -14.65 -9.38 -11.56
N SER A 125 -13.77 -10.05 -10.81
CA SER A 125 -14.16 -10.90 -9.69
C SER A 125 -14.86 -10.10 -8.59
N GLU A 126 -14.34 -8.93 -8.25
CA GLU A 126 -14.92 -8.03 -7.26
C GLU A 126 -16.23 -7.40 -7.77
N GLY A 127 -16.28 -7.04 -9.06
CA GLY A 127 -17.53 -6.61 -9.70
C GLY A 127 -18.61 -7.70 -9.69
N ASN A 128 -18.25 -8.97 -9.86
CA ASN A 128 -19.18 -10.09 -9.77
C ASN A 128 -19.75 -10.22 -8.34
N SER A 129 -18.91 -10.05 -7.31
CA SER A 129 -19.35 -9.95 -5.91
C SER A 129 -20.34 -8.78 -5.71
N GLY A 130 -20.13 -7.66 -6.40
CA GLY A 130 -21.08 -6.55 -6.50
C GLY A 130 -22.43 -6.94 -7.09
N ILE A 131 -22.45 -7.69 -8.22
CA ILE A 131 -23.70 -8.21 -8.80
C ILE A 131 -24.44 -9.11 -7.81
N VAL A 132 -23.75 -10.01 -7.11
CA VAL A 132 -24.40 -10.91 -6.16
C VAL A 132 -25.13 -10.11 -5.07
N LYS A 133 -24.51 -9.05 -4.54
CA LYS A 133 -25.13 -8.12 -3.58
C LYS A 133 -26.31 -7.36 -4.19
N ALA A 134 -26.19 -6.91 -5.45
CA ALA A 134 -27.28 -6.25 -6.17
C ALA A 134 -28.50 -7.15 -6.28
N VAL A 135 -28.32 -8.41 -6.69
CA VAL A 135 -29.41 -9.37 -6.85
C VAL A 135 -30.09 -9.67 -5.52
N GLN A 136 -29.35 -9.72 -4.40
CA GLN A 136 -29.94 -9.95 -3.08
C GLN A 136 -30.87 -8.81 -2.62
N LYS A 137 -30.58 -7.57 -3.03
CA LYS A 137 -31.32 -6.37 -2.59
C LYS A 137 -32.23 -5.77 -3.66
N TYR A 138 -32.29 -6.39 -4.84
CA TYR A 138 -33.09 -5.90 -5.94
C TYR A 138 -34.58 -6.06 -5.64
N ASN A 139 -35.35 -4.99 -5.83
CA ASN A 139 -36.79 -4.98 -5.65
C ASN A 139 -37.45 -4.48 -6.94
N VAL A 140 -38.24 -5.35 -7.57
CA VAL A 140 -38.92 -5.07 -8.84
C VAL A 140 -40.09 -4.10 -8.69
N SER A 141 -40.70 -4.01 -7.52
CA SER A 141 -41.83 -3.11 -7.26
C SER A 141 -41.48 -1.62 -7.49
N LYS A 142 -40.19 -1.28 -7.49
CA LYS A 142 -39.70 0.07 -7.78
C LYS A 142 -39.70 0.42 -9.28
N GLY A 143 -39.95 -0.53 -10.17
CA GLY A 143 -40.13 -0.30 -11.62
C GLY A 143 -38.85 -0.02 -12.43
N PHE A 144 -37.68 0.02 -11.81
CA PHE A 144 -36.39 0.23 -12.48
C PHE A 144 -35.80 -1.07 -13.04
N LYS A 145 -35.16 -0.99 -14.22
CA LYS A 145 -34.40 -2.11 -14.81
C LYS A 145 -33.30 -2.59 -13.86
N PHE A 146 -33.01 -3.89 -13.86
CA PHE A 146 -31.96 -4.44 -13.01
C PHE A 146 -30.59 -3.82 -13.29
N SER A 147 -30.27 -3.55 -14.56
CA SER A 147 -28.98 -2.97 -14.97
C SER A 147 -28.68 -1.61 -14.31
N THR A 148 -29.68 -0.74 -14.19
CA THR A 148 -29.56 0.57 -13.55
C THR A 148 -29.18 0.43 -12.08
N TYR A 149 -29.85 -0.49 -11.36
CA TYR A 149 -29.57 -0.75 -9.95
C TYR A 149 -28.24 -1.48 -9.73
N ALA A 150 -27.95 -2.48 -10.56
CA ALA A 150 -26.75 -3.30 -10.44
C ALA A 150 -25.47 -2.50 -10.68
N THR A 151 -25.51 -1.52 -11.59
CA THR A 151 -24.36 -0.67 -11.91
C THR A 151 -23.78 0.02 -10.67
N TRP A 152 -24.62 0.49 -9.75
CA TRP A 152 -24.18 1.08 -8.48
C TRP A 152 -23.40 0.09 -7.61
N TRP A 153 -23.92 -1.12 -7.41
CA TRP A 153 -23.27 -2.14 -6.60
C TRP A 153 -21.99 -2.69 -7.23
N ILE A 154 -21.97 -2.82 -8.56
CA ILE A 154 -20.77 -3.23 -9.31
C ILE A 154 -19.69 -2.16 -9.13
N ARG A 155 -20.03 -0.90 -9.35
CA ARG A 155 -19.10 0.22 -9.20
C ARG A 155 -18.55 0.28 -7.78
N GLN A 156 -19.42 0.23 -6.77
CA GLN A 156 -19.03 0.28 -5.36
C GLN A 156 -18.10 -0.87 -4.97
N ALA A 157 -18.35 -2.08 -5.46
CA ALA A 157 -17.50 -3.24 -5.17
C ALA A 157 -16.11 -3.06 -5.79
N ILE A 158 -16.05 -2.62 -7.05
CA ILE A 158 -14.78 -2.42 -7.76
C ILE A 158 -13.97 -1.26 -7.14
N THR A 159 -14.59 -0.11 -6.89
CA THR A 159 -13.89 1.05 -6.31
C THR A 159 -13.38 0.75 -4.90
N ARG A 160 -14.17 0.01 -4.10
CA ARG A 160 -13.74 -0.44 -2.79
C ARG A 160 -12.56 -1.41 -2.87
N ALA A 161 -12.61 -2.39 -3.77
CA ALA A 161 -11.51 -3.33 -3.96
C ALA A 161 -10.23 -2.63 -4.39
N VAL A 162 -10.32 -1.68 -5.33
CA VAL A 162 -9.17 -0.85 -5.73
C VAL A 162 -8.60 -0.11 -4.52
N ALA A 163 -9.44 0.56 -3.72
CA ALA A 163 -8.96 1.26 -2.53
C ALA A 163 -8.32 0.32 -1.49
N ASP A 164 -8.86 -0.90 -1.35
CA ASP A 164 -8.43 -1.83 -0.31
C ASP A 164 -7.18 -2.66 -0.71
N GLN A 165 -6.98 -2.95 -2.00
CA GLN A 165 -6.03 -3.95 -2.48
C GLN A 165 -5.02 -3.43 -3.53
N ALA A 166 -5.26 -2.30 -4.20
CA ALA A 166 -4.41 -1.87 -5.32
C ALA A 166 -2.99 -1.45 -4.92
N ARG A 167 -2.76 -1.13 -3.64
CA ARG A 167 -1.47 -0.66 -3.13
C ARG A 167 -0.74 -1.77 -2.39
N THR A 168 0.58 -1.84 -2.59
CA THR A 168 1.48 -2.77 -1.88
C THR A 168 1.42 -2.57 -0.37
N ILE A 169 1.39 -1.30 0.08
CA ILE A 169 1.15 -0.94 1.48
C ILE A 169 -0.30 -0.48 1.58
N ARG A 170 -1.11 -1.22 2.34
CA ARG A 170 -2.54 -0.94 2.49
C ARG A 170 -2.79 0.42 3.14
N VAL A 171 -3.62 1.24 2.50
CA VAL A 171 -4.08 2.53 3.01
C VAL A 171 -5.59 2.44 3.32
N PRO A 172 -6.07 2.95 4.46
CA PRO A 172 -7.51 2.96 4.78
C PRO A 172 -8.34 3.72 3.74
N VAL A 173 -9.60 3.30 3.51
CA VAL A 173 -10.49 3.86 2.47
C VAL A 173 -10.66 5.37 2.58
N HIS A 174 -10.88 5.91 3.79
CA HIS A 174 -11.04 7.36 3.99
C HIS A 174 -9.79 8.15 3.58
N MET A 175 -8.60 7.57 3.76
CA MET A 175 -7.35 8.21 3.31
C MET A 175 -7.25 8.19 1.78
N VAL A 176 -7.63 7.09 1.12
CA VAL A 176 -7.70 7.02 -0.35
C VAL A 176 -8.68 8.05 -0.92
N GLU A 177 -9.84 8.23 -0.29
CA GLU A 177 -10.79 9.28 -0.65
C GLU A 177 -10.18 10.68 -0.52
N THR A 178 -9.47 10.97 0.58
CA THR A 178 -8.78 12.26 0.75
C THR A 178 -7.68 12.48 -0.27
N ILE A 179 -6.90 11.44 -0.59
CA ILE A 179 -5.84 11.50 -1.61
C ILE A 179 -6.46 11.87 -2.96
N ASN A 180 -7.49 11.15 -3.40
CA ASN A 180 -8.12 11.41 -4.70
C ASN A 180 -8.71 12.82 -4.79
N LYS A 181 -9.30 13.33 -3.69
CA LYS A 181 -9.80 14.71 -3.64
C LYS A 181 -8.67 15.74 -3.76
N ILE A 182 -7.56 15.51 -3.06
CA ILE A 182 -6.37 16.37 -3.18
C ILE A 182 -5.84 16.34 -4.62
N THR A 183 -5.72 15.16 -5.24
CA THR A 183 -5.25 15.02 -6.62
C THR A 183 -6.20 15.70 -7.62
N LYS A 184 -7.51 15.68 -7.37
CA LYS A 184 -8.50 16.41 -8.18
C LYS A 184 -8.31 17.93 -8.08
N ILE A 185 -8.22 18.45 -6.85
CA ILE A 185 -7.99 19.88 -6.61
C ILE A 185 -6.67 20.33 -7.22
N GLU A 186 -5.62 19.52 -7.09
CA GLU A 186 -4.31 19.77 -7.71
C GLU A 186 -4.43 19.91 -9.24
N ARG A 187 -5.19 19.04 -9.91
CA ARG A 187 -5.46 19.13 -11.35
C ARG A 187 -6.26 20.37 -11.73
N GLU A 188 -7.32 20.68 -10.99
CA GLU A 188 -8.14 21.87 -11.23
C GLU A 188 -7.32 23.16 -11.09
N LEU A 189 -6.51 23.26 -10.04
CA LEU A 189 -5.61 24.41 -9.82
C LEU A 189 -4.51 24.47 -10.88
N HIS A 190 -3.96 23.33 -11.28
CA HIS A 190 -2.97 23.26 -12.35
C HIS A 190 -3.55 23.77 -13.67
N GLN A 191 -4.81 23.43 -13.98
CA GLN A 191 -5.51 23.91 -15.17
C GLN A 191 -5.82 25.42 -15.10
N GLU A 192 -6.13 25.94 -13.91
CA GLU A 192 -6.45 27.36 -13.70
C GLU A 192 -5.21 28.26 -13.74
N TYR A 193 -4.11 27.86 -13.09
CA TYR A 193 -2.89 28.66 -12.98
C TYR A 193 -1.83 28.35 -14.04
N GLY A 194 -1.91 27.17 -14.68
CA GLY A 194 -0.90 26.72 -15.65
C GLY A 194 0.44 26.32 -15.02
N THR A 195 0.53 26.30 -13.68
CA THR A 195 1.72 25.92 -12.90
C THR A 195 1.34 24.88 -11.84
N GLU A 196 2.32 24.16 -11.29
CA GLU A 196 2.05 23.24 -10.17
C GLU A 196 1.61 24.05 -8.94
N PRO A 197 0.46 23.73 -8.32
CA PRO A 197 -0.04 24.47 -7.16
C PRO A 197 0.78 24.19 -5.90
N SER A 198 0.89 25.19 -5.04
CA SER A 198 1.51 25.06 -3.72
C SER A 198 0.63 24.24 -2.76
N ASP A 199 1.24 23.55 -1.79
CA ASP A 199 0.52 22.82 -0.73
C ASP A 199 -0.46 23.73 0.03
N GLU A 200 -0.15 25.03 0.15
CA GLU A 200 -1.00 26.05 0.78
C GLU A 200 -2.26 26.35 -0.03
N GLU A 201 -2.12 26.45 -1.37
CA GLU A 201 -3.23 26.71 -2.29
C GLU A 201 -4.19 25.52 -2.36
N ILE A 202 -3.62 24.31 -2.38
CA ILE A 202 -4.39 23.06 -2.31
C ILE A 202 -5.17 23.01 -0.99
N ALA A 203 -4.54 23.33 0.14
CA ALA A 203 -5.20 23.35 1.44
C ALA A 203 -6.34 24.39 1.50
N ALA A 204 -6.11 25.58 0.96
CA ALA A 204 -7.11 26.65 0.88
C ALA A 204 -8.33 26.24 0.05
N LYS A 205 -8.13 25.58 -1.10
CA LYS A 205 -9.22 25.12 -1.97
C LYS A 205 -9.93 23.87 -1.43
N PHE A 206 -9.22 22.97 -0.74
CA PHE A 206 -9.82 21.80 -0.09
C PHE A 206 -10.81 22.20 1.02
N GLY A 207 -10.50 23.24 1.78
CA GLY A 207 -11.31 23.70 2.91
C GLY A 207 -11.28 22.75 4.11
N GLN A 208 -12.26 22.86 5.02
CA GLN A 208 -12.44 21.95 6.18
C GLN A 208 -11.30 21.96 7.23
N GLY A 209 -10.58 23.08 7.36
CA GLY A 209 -9.51 23.21 8.36
C GLY A 209 -8.26 22.38 8.03
N TYR A 210 -8.05 22.03 6.75
CA TYR A 210 -6.80 21.44 6.30
C TYR A 210 -5.67 22.46 6.32
N THR A 211 -4.53 22.07 6.88
CA THR A 211 -3.29 22.85 6.86
C THR A 211 -2.37 22.34 5.74
N ALA A 212 -1.45 23.19 5.29
CA ALA A 212 -0.43 22.80 4.31
C ALA A 212 0.41 21.59 4.79
N GLU A 213 0.69 21.52 6.11
CA GLU A 213 1.38 20.38 6.71
C GLU A 213 0.61 19.06 6.53
N LYS A 214 -0.71 19.09 6.67
CA LYS A 214 -1.56 17.92 6.50
C LYS A 214 -1.62 17.48 5.04
N VAL A 215 -1.69 18.42 4.09
CA VAL A 215 -1.61 18.12 2.65
C VAL A 215 -0.25 17.48 2.32
N ARG A 216 0.84 18.04 2.83
CA ARG A 216 2.19 17.49 2.66
C ARG A 216 2.31 16.08 3.25
N TYR A 217 1.73 15.83 4.41
CA TYR A 217 1.69 14.50 5.02
C TYR A 217 0.93 13.49 4.15
N ILE A 218 -0.21 13.88 3.58
CA ILE A 218 -0.98 13.02 2.67
C ILE A 218 -0.24 12.75 1.36
N ARG A 219 0.45 13.76 0.79
CA ARG A 219 1.31 13.56 -0.38
C ARG A 219 2.42 12.55 -0.10
N LYS A 220 3.02 12.55 1.09
CA LYS A 220 4.00 11.53 1.50
C LYS A 220 3.42 10.12 1.54
N ILE A 221 2.17 9.96 1.99
CA ILE A 221 1.47 8.66 2.00
C ILE A 221 1.16 8.18 0.58
N ASN A 222 0.91 9.09 -0.36
CA ASN A 222 0.56 8.75 -1.73
C ASN A 222 1.76 8.25 -2.58
N ILE A 223 2.97 8.22 -2.02
CA ILE A 223 4.17 7.74 -2.73
C ILE A 223 4.12 6.22 -2.83
N ASP A 224 4.14 5.70 -4.06
CA ASP A 224 4.24 4.26 -4.29
C ASP A 224 5.67 3.77 -4.06
N PRO A 225 5.84 2.59 -3.42
CA PRO A 225 7.16 2.04 -3.15
C PRO A 225 7.88 1.66 -4.44
N ILE A 226 9.21 1.79 -4.42
CA ILE A 226 10.08 1.43 -5.53
C ILE A 226 10.57 -0.01 -5.33
N SER A 227 10.66 -0.79 -6.42
CA SER A 227 11.25 -2.12 -6.36
C SER A 227 12.75 -2.06 -6.08
N LEU A 228 13.23 -2.89 -5.16
CA LEU A 228 14.67 -3.08 -4.92
C LEU A 228 15.38 -3.70 -6.14
N ASP A 229 14.67 -4.52 -6.92
CA ASP A 229 15.18 -5.13 -8.14
C ASP A 229 15.24 -4.15 -9.33
N LYS A 230 14.83 -2.89 -9.14
CA LYS A 230 14.91 -1.88 -10.18
C LYS A 230 16.38 -1.69 -10.57
N GLN A 231 16.70 -1.99 -11.82
CA GLN A 231 18.04 -1.79 -12.37
C GLN A 231 18.42 -0.31 -12.35
N ILE A 232 19.66 -0.03 -11.96
CA ILE A 232 20.25 1.31 -11.90
C ILE A 232 21.51 1.32 -12.78
N GLY A 233 21.68 2.39 -13.56
CA GLY A 233 22.83 2.57 -14.44
C GLY A 233 22.53 2.18 -15.90
N LYS A 234 23.47 2.47 -16.80
CA LYS A 234 23.30 2.22 -18.24
C LYS A 234 23.59 0.77 -18.65
N GLU A 235 24.40 0.06 -17.86
CA GLU A 235 24.87 -1.28 -18.16
C GLU A 235 23.98 -2.38 -17.54
N ASN A 236 22.95 -2.02 -16.77
CA ASN A 236 22.00 -2.94 -16.11
C ASN A 236 22.64 -3.97 -15.17
N ASP A 237 23.89 -3.78 -14.78
CA ASP A 237 24.64 -4.69 -13.91
C ASP A 237 24.37 -4.48 -12.41
N SER A 238 23.67 -3.40 -12.02
CA SER A 238 23.38 -3.09 -10.62
C SER A 238 21.89 -2.89 -10.37
N SER A 239 21.44 -3.36 -9.20
CA SER A 239 20.08 -3.21 -8.69
C SER A 239 20.01 -2.10 -7.63
N PHE A 240 18.81 -1.60 -7.33
CA PHE A 240 18.63 -0.64 -6.23
C PHE A 240 19.01 -1.25 -4.88
N SER A 241 18.77 -2.55 -4.67
CA SER A 241 19.17 -3.27 -3.45
C SER A 241 20.66 -3.16 -3.14
N ASP A 242 21.53 -3.13 -4.15
CA ASP A 242 22.98 -3.11 -3.95
C ASP A 242 23.48 -1.82 -3.28
N PHE A 243 22.66 -0.77 -3.26
CA PHE A 243 22.98 0.52 -2.65
C PHE A 243 22.34 0.72 -1.27
N VAL A 244 21.50 -0.21 -0.81
CA VAL A 244 20.85 -0.11 0.50
C VAL A 244 21.82 -0.63 1.57
N LYS A 245 22.29 0.27 2.44
CA LYS A 245 23.14 -0.10 3.58
C LYS A 245 22.33 -0.90 4.61
N ASP A 246 22.90 -2.00 5.08
CA ASP A 246 22.41 -2.70 6.27
C ASP A 246 22.91 -1.99 7.54
N GLU A 247 21.99 -1.49 8.36
CA GLU A 247 22.29 -0.81 9.63
C GLU A 247 22.39 -1.79 10.82
N SER A 248 21.98 -3.05 10.65
CA SER A 248 22.03 -4.06 11.70
C SER A 248 23.42 -4.68 11.87
N VAL A 249 24.23 -4.66 10.81
CA VAL A 249 25.59 -5.20 10.81
C VAL A 249 26.55 -4.20 11.44
N VAL A 250 27.16 -4.59 12.54
CA VAL A 250 28.24 -3.83 13.17
C VAL A 250 29.48 -3.92 12.29
N ASN A 251 30.12 -2.78 12.03
CA ASN A 251 31.39 -2.75 11.30
C ASN A 251 32.43 -3.59 12.06
N PRO A 252 33.22 -4.46 11.41
CA PRO A 252 34.28 -5.24 12.07
C PRO A 252 35.22 -4.40 12.95
N ILE A 253 35.49 -3.15 12.56
CA ILE A 253 36.31 -2.22 13.34
C ILE A 253 35.60 -1.83 14.64
N ASP A 254 34.31 -1.49 14.56
CA ASP A 254 33.49 -1.10 15.71
C ASP A 254 33.31 -2.30 16.66
N TYR A 255 33.12 -3.50 16.11
CA TYR A 255 33.02 -4.75 16.89
C TYR A 255 34.33 -5.05 17.63
N ALA A 256 35.47 -5.00 16.92
CA ALA A 256 36.77 -5.22 17.54
C ALA A 256 37.07 -4.17 18.63
N SER A 257 36.70 -2.91 18.38
CA SER A 257 36.87 -1.82 19.35
C SER A 257 36.00 -2.03 20.60
N GLN A 258 34.77 -2.56 20.44
CA GLN A 258 33.89 -2.89 21.57
C GLN A 258 34.39 -4.08 22.39
N GLU A 259 34.89 -5.13 21.74
CA GLU A 259 35.50 -6.28 22.41
C GLU A 259 36.77 -5.87 23.17
N GLU A 260 37.67 -5.11 22.54
CA GLU A 260 38.88 -4.58 23.17
C GLU A 260 38.54 -3.67 24.36
N LEU A 261 37.52 -2.81 24.22
CA LEU A 261 37.01 -2.00 25.32
C LEU A 261 36.50 -2.87 26.48
N GLY A 262 35.77 -3.95 26.17
CA GLY A 262 35.28 -4.91 27.16
C GLY A 262 36.40 -5.60 27.93
N GLU A 263 37.43 -6.08 27.23
CA GLU A 263 38.61 -6.69 27.84
C GLU A 263 39.38 -5.70 28.72
N MET A 264 39.69 -4.51 28.21
CA MET A 264 40.40 -3.47 28.97
C MET A 264 39.61 -3.04 30.21
N LEU A 265 38.29 -2.91 30.09
CA LEU A 265 37.43 -2.54 31.20
C LEU A 265 37.41 -3.63 32.27
N ASN A 266 37.30 -4.91 31.89
CA ASN A 266 37.43 -6.03 32.82
C ASN A 266 38.80 -6.08 33.52
N GLU A 267 39.88 -5.82 32.78
CA GLU A 267 41.22 -5.78 33.36
C GLU A 267 41.38 -4.63 34.38
N VAL A 268 40.86 -3.44 34.07
CA VAL A 268 40.89 -2.30 34.99
C VAL A 268 40.04 -2.57 36.23
N LEU A 269 38.85 -3.15 36.06
CA LEU A 269 37.97 -3.48 37.17
C LEU A 269 38.63 -4.50 38.11
N THR A 270 39.19 -5.60 37.58
CA THR A 270 39.82 -6.66 38.38
C THR A 270 41.09 -6.22 39.10
N GLN A 271 41.88 -5.31 38.52
CA GLN A 271 43.12 -4.83 39.15
C GLN A 271 42.90 -3.75 40.22
N SER A 272 41.83 -2.95 40.11
CA SER A 272 41.63 -1.79 40.98
C SER A 272 40.54 -1.95 42.04
N LEU A 273 39.69 -2.96 41.92
CA LEU A 273 38.62 -3.26 42.87
C LEU A 273 38.90 -4.57 43.60
N ASP A 274 38.46 -4.61 44.85
CA ASP A 274 38.38 -5.86 45.60
C ASP A 274 37.20 -6.71 45.10
N LYS A 275 37.17 -8.02 45.38
CA LYS A 275 36.13 -8.94 44.86
C LYS A 275 34.71 -8.45 45.14
N ASP A 276 34.48 -7.94 46.35
CA ASP A 276 33.18 -7.40 46.76
C ASP A 276 32.82 -6.09 46.06
N GLU A 277 33.79 -5.24 45.77
CA GLU A 277 33.57 -3.98 45.05
C GLU A 277 33.32 -4.23 43.56
N TYR A 278 34.04 -5.20 42.97
CA TYR A 278 33.88 -5.67 41.60
C TYR A 278 32.45 -6.15 41.34
N ALA A 279 31.98 -7.13 42.13
CA ALA A 279 30.64 -7.69 41.95
C ALA A 279 29.53 -6.63 42.07
N LEU A 280 29.70 -5.65 42.96
CA LEU A 280 28.72 -4.57 43.15
C LEU A 280 28.64 -3.64 41.94
N ILE A 281 29.76 -3.25 41.34
CA ILE A 281 29.77 -2.41 40.12
C ILE A 281 29.30 -3.20 38.89
N CYS A 282 29.72 -4.45 38.76
CA CYS A 282 29.29 -5.33 37.69
C CYS A 282 27.77 -5.53 37.68
N LYS A 283 27.15 -5.86 38.83
CA LYS A 283 25.68 -5.92 38.97
C LYS A 283 24.99 -4.57 38.76
N ARG A 284 25.63 -3.46 39.14
CA ARG A 284 25.04 -2.12 38.98
C ARG A 284 24.89 -1.72 37.52
N TYR A 285 25.92 -1.95 36.72
CA TYR A 285 25.97 -1.52 35.33
C TYR A 285 25.71 -2.65 34.31
N GLY A 286 25.57 -3.89 34.77
CA GLY A 286 25.40 -5.05 33.91
C GLY A 286 26.64 -5.36 33.07
N VAL A 287 27.83 -5.20 33.67
CA VAL A 287 29.12 -5.33 32.97
C VAL A 287 29.90 -6.52 33.53
N GLY A 288 30.49 -7.33 32.65
CA GLY A 288 31.23 -8.53 33.02
C GLY A 288 30.36 -9.79 33.08
N VAL A 289 30.91 -10.85 33.65
CA VAL A 289 30.31 -12.18 33.69
C VAL A 289 30.43 -12.74 35.11
N ASP A 290 29.37 -13.39 35.61
CA ASP A 290 29.34 -14.10 36.89
C ASP A 290 30.24 -15.35 36.85
N GLU A 291 30.54 -15.93 38.02
CA GLU A 291 31.31 -17.18 38.14
C GLU A 291 30.69 -18.36 37.33
N ASN A 292 29.40 -18.26 36.99
CA ASN A 292 28.65 -19.25 36.21
C ASN A 292 28.67 -19.00 34.69
N GLY A 293 29.33 -17.95 34.20
CA GLY A 293 29.36 -17.62 32.77
C GLY A 293 28.16 -16.77 32.28
N GLU A 294 27.28 -16.32 33.17
CA GLU A 294 26.13 -15.47 32.84
C GLU A 294 26.51 -13.98 32.90
N LYS A 295 25.99 -13.16 31.98
CA LYS A 295 26.24 -11.71 32.01
C LYS A 295 25.47 -11.06 33.16
N TYR A 296 26.14 -10.18 33.91
CA TYR A 296 25.48 -9.37 34.92
C TYR A 296 24.33 -8.56 34.31
N GLN A 297 23.19 -8.48 34.98
CA GLN A 297 22.06 -7.63 34.59
C GLN A 297 22.09 -6.30 35.35
N ILE A 298 21.55 -5.25 34.75
CA ILE A 298 21.45 -3.93 35.37
C ILE A 298 20.52 -4.03 36.59
N THR A 299 21.11 -3.93 37.78
CA THR A 299 20.38 -4.03 39.05
C THR A 299 20.22 -2.64 39.68
N PRO A 300 19.00 -2.23 40.08
CA PRO A 300 18.80 -0.96 40.75
C PRO A 300 19.41 -0.95 42.16
N LEU A 301 19.77 0.25 42.65
CA LEU A 301 20.38 0.45 43.99
C LEU A 301 19.58 -0.16 45.14
N GLU A 302 18.26 -0.24 44.99
CA GLU A 302 17.37 -0.76 46.02
C GLU A 302 17.47 -2.28 46.18
N ASP A 303 17.63 -3.00 45.09
CA ASP A 303 17.74 -4.46 45.13
C ASP A 303 19.13 -4.88 45.61
N LEU A 304 20.18 -4.16 45.20
CA LEU A 304 21.52 -4.31 45.78
C LEU A 304 21.52 -4.04 47.30
N ALA A 305 20.69 -3.10 47.77
CA ALA A 305 20.59 -2.71 49.17
C ALA A 305 19.93 -3.82 50.01
N LYS A 306 18.89 -4.45 49.45
CA LYS A 306 18.26 -5.64 50.03
C LYS A 306 19.22 -6.82 50.08
N GLU A 307 19.97 -7.07 49.00
CA GLU A 307 20.95 -8.17 48.93
C GLU A 307 22.02 -8.07 50.03
N ARG A 308 22.50 -6.85 50.32
CA ARG A 308 23.54 -6.60 51.34
C ARG A 308 23.02 -6.22 52.72
N GLY A 309 21.70 -6.11 52.91
CA GLY A 309 21.09 -5.70 54.19
C GLY A 309 21.50 -4.29 54.64
N VAL A 310 21.78 -3.37 53.71
CA VAL A 310 22.19 -1.98 53.98
C VAL A 310 21.20 -0.98 53.40
N SER A 311 21.30 0.29 53.78
CA SER A 311 20.46 1.34 53.19
C SER A 311 20.86 1.63 51.73
N LYS A 312 19.89 2.06 50.92
CA LYS A 312 20.12 2.54 49.54
C LYS A 312 21.20 3.61 49.47
N GLU A 313 21.19 4.54 50.41
CA GLU A 313 22.19 5.61 50.49
C GLU A 313 23.59 5.08 50.80
N ARG A 314 23.70 4.01 51.58
CA ARG A 314 24.98 3.37 51.85
C ARG A 314 25.59 2.76 50.59
N ILE A 315 24.79 2.15 49.72
CA ILE A 315 25.27 1.65 48.42
C ILE A 315 25.70 2.80 47.52
N ARG A 316 24.95 3.90 47.47
CA ARG A 316 25.33 5.10 46.72
C ARG A 316 26.68 5.67 47.19
N GLN A 317 26.95 5.64 48.50
CA GLN A 317 28.26 6.04 49.04
C GLN A 317 29.38 5.09 48.59
N ILE A 318 29.13 3.78 48.61
CA ILE A 318 30.10 2.77 48.15
C ILE A 318 30.36 2.93 46.65
N GLU A 319 29.33 3.07 45.82
CA GLU A 319 29.42 3.34 44.38
C GLU A 319 30.31 4.57 44.11
N ASN A 320 30.06 5.70 44.77
CA ASN A 320 30.88 6.90 44.64
C ASN A 320 32.34 6.69 45.08
N LYS A 321 32.57 5.90 46.13
CA LYS A 321 33.92 5.56 46.60
C LYS A 321 34.66 4.73 45.55
N ILE A 322 33.99 3.73 44.96
CA ILE A 322 34.56 2.87 43.92
C ILE A 322 34.83 3.67 42.65
N LEU A 323 33.90 4.50 42.18
CA LEU A 323 34.10 5.37 41.02
C LEU A 323 35.29 6.33 41.21
N ARG A 324 35.49 6.84 42.44
CA ARG A 324 36.69 7.64 42.77
C ARG A 324 37.98 6.83 42.74
N LYS A 325 37.96 5.58 43.22
CA LYS A 325 39.11 4.66 43.11
C LYS A 325 39.46 4.40 41.64
N LEU A 326 38.45 4.09 40.81
CA LEU A 326 38.60 3.89 39.37
C LEU A 326 39.19 5.12 38.67
N LYS A 327 38.72 6.31 39.04
CA LYS A 327 39.23 7.58 38.48
C LYS A 327 40.68 7.87 38.85
N ASN A 328 41.12 7.46 40.04
CA ASN A 328 42.47 7.73 40.56
C ASN A 328 43.48 6.63 40.27
N SER A 329 43.04 5.42 39.88
CA SER A 329 43.91 4.31 39.47
C SER A 329 44.55 4.64 38.11
N THR A 330 45.70 5.32 38.15
CA THR A 330 46.24 6.01 36.97
C THR A 330 47.38 5.22 36.31
N ARG A 331 47.04 4.54 35.21
CA ARG A 331 47.87 4.39 33.99
C ARG A 331 47.00 3.94 32.81
N LYS A 332 46.05 3.02 33.04
CA LYS A 332 45.12 2.49 32.01
C LYS A 332 43.83 3.28 31.82
N GLY A 333 43.44 4.11 32.78
CA GLY A 333 42.35 5.09 32.59
C GLY A 333 42.63 6.13 31.50
N LYS A 334 43.89 6.28 31.05
CA LYS A 334 44.22 7.03 29.82
C LYS A 334 43.84 6.25 28.56
N ASN A 335 44.11 4.95 28.51
CA ASN A 335 43.79 4.08 27.38
C ASN A 335 42.27 3.99 27.16
N LEU A 336 41.48 3.96 28.25
CA LEU A 336 40.01 4.01 28.16
C LEU A 336 39.48 5.34 27.57
N LYS A 337 40.25 6.43 27.59
CA LYS A 337 39.83 7.69 26.94
C LYS A 337 39.91 7.61 25.42
N ASP A 338 40.75 6.73 24.87
CA ASP A 338 40.91 6.61 23.42
C ASP A 338 39.65 6.00 22.77
N PHE A 339 38.87 5.22 23.53
CA PHE A 339 37.56 4.68 23.10
C PHE A 339 36.38 5.66 23.25
N TYR A 340 36.59 6.85 23.80
CA TYR A 340 35.54 7.87 24.01
C TYR A 340 35.67 9.07 23.05
N LYS A 341 36.61 9.01 22.09
CA LYS A 341 36.69 9.95 20.97
C LYS A 341 35.72 9.54 19.87
#